data_AF-A0A0G3XLH0-F1
#
_entry.id   AF-A0A0G3XLH0-F1
#
_cell.length_a   1.000
_cell.length_b   1.000
_cell.length_c   1.000
_cell.angle_alpha   90.00
_cell.angle_beta   90.00
_cell.angle_gamma   90.00
#
_symmetry.space_group_name_H-M   'P 1'
#
loop_
_entity.id
_entity.type
_entity.pdbx_description
1 polymer ?
#
loop_
_entity_poly.entity_id
_entity_poly.type
_entity_poly.pdbx_seq_one_letter_code
_entity_poly.pdbx_strand_id
1 'polypeptide(L)'
;MEAYAAIIERQGGEFVLDTVSLEDPRDGEVLVKIAAAGMCHTDLTVRDQHFPTPLPAVLGHEGAGVVERVGLDYVSASPFRVPIARLAAAQSALAAT
;
A
#
# COMPACT_ATOMS: atom_id res chain seq x y z
N MET A 1 -4.63 -12.94 -2.00
CA MET A 1 -4.57 -12.46 -3.41
C MET A 1 -3.15 -12.04 -3.72
N GLU A 2 -2.73 -12.10 -4.98
CA GLU A 2 -1.42 -11.59 -5.40
C GLU A 2 -1.53 -10.12 -5.86
N ALA A 3 -0.52 -9.32 -5.55
CA ALA A 3 -0.41 -7.94 -6.02
C ALA A 3 1.06 -7.61 -6.33
N TYR A 4 1.30 -6.66 -7.24
CA TYR A 4 2.64 -6.11 -7.44
C TYR A 4 2.89 -4.98 -6.43
N ALA A 5 4.13 -4.83 -5.98
CA ALA A 5 4.52 -3.81 -5.02
C ALA A 5 5.95 -3.33 -5.26
N ALA A 6 6.23 -2.09 -4.89
CA ALA A 6 7.57 -1.55 -4.80
C ALA A 6 8.11 -1.76 -3.38
N ILE A 7 9.14 -2.57 -3.25
CA ILE A 7 9.70 -3.03 -1.97
C ILE A 7 11.07 -2.39 -1.75
N ILE A 8 11.30 -1.90 -0.54
CA ILE A 8 12.64 -1.54 -0.03
C ILE A 8 13.12 -2.63 0.90
N GLU A 9 14.20 -3.31 0.52
CA GLU A 9 14.77 -4.42 1.32
C GLU A 9 15.73 -3.94 2.40
N ARG A 10 16.41 -2.82 2.18
CA ARG A 10 17.45 -2.28 3.05
C ARG A 10 17.49 -0.76 3.00
N GLN A 11 18.07 -0.15 4.03
CA GLN A 11 18.26 1.29 4.12
C GLN A 11 18.94 1.85 2.85
N GLY A 12 18.33 2.87 2.25
CA GLY A 12 18.84 3.55 1.06
C GLY A 12 18.91 2.66 -0.20
N GLY A 13 18.30 1.47 -0.17
CA GLY A 13 18.23 0.59 -1.33
C GLY A 13 17.31 1.11 -2.43
N GLU A 14 17.43 0.51 -3.61
CA GLU A 14 16.49 0.76 -4.72
C GLU A 14 15.11 0.16 -4.41
N PHE A 15 14.07 0.72 -5.04
CA PHE A 15 12.74 0.11 -5.05
C PHE A 15 12.73 -1.08 -6.00
N VAL A 16 12.52 -2.28 -5.45
CA VAL A 16 12.40 -3.52 -6.22
C VAL A 16 10.92 -3.81 -6.45
N LEU A 17 10.54 -3.96 -7.71
CA LEU A 17 9.19 -4.39 -8.06
C LEU A 17 9.11 -5.91 -7.93
N ASP A 18 8.22 -6.40 -7.07
CA ASP A 18 7.96 -7.83 -6.93
C ASP A 18 6.49 -8.10 -6.60
N THR A 19 6.12 -9.38 -6.64
CA THR A 19 4.80 -9.86 -6.26
C THR A 19 4.74 -10.11 -4.76
N VAL A 20 3.68 -9.63 -4.13
CA VAL A 20 3.37 -9.87 -2.72
C VAL A 20 2.01 -10.55 -2.60
N SER A 21 1.90 -11.45 -1.64
CA SER A 21 0.63 -12.06 -1.27
C SER A 21 -0.03 -11.25 -0.16
N LEU A 22 -1.30 -10.93 -0.35
CA LEU A 22 -2.15 -10.25 0.62
C LEU A 22 -3.22 -11.22 1.13
N GLU A 23 -3.44 -11.22 2.43
CA GLU A 23 -4.58 -11.90 3.05
C GLU A 23 -5.89 -11.15 2.72
N ASP A 24 -7.03 -11.82 2.88
CA ASP A 24 -8.31 -11.13 2.87
C ASP A 24 -8.38 -10.13 4.05
N PRO A 25 -9.09 -8.99 3.90
CA PRO A 25 -9.18 -7.98 4.95
C PRO A 25 -9.83 -8.58 6.20
N ARG A 26 -9.24 -8.29 7.37
CA ARG A 26 -9.79 -8.66 8.68
C ARG A 26 -10.90 -7.70 9.09
N ASP A 27 -11.53 -7.99 10.23
CA ASP A 27 -12.57 -7.13 10.80
C ASP A 27 -12.07 -5.68 10.95
N GLY A 28 -12.86 -4.73 10.47
CA GLY A 28 -12.51 -3.30 10.45
C GLY A 28 -11.50 -2.87 9.36
N GLU A 29 -10.97 -3.79 8.56
CA GLU A 29 -10.04 -3.47 7.47
C GLU A 29 -10.76 -3.31 6.12
N VAL A 30 -10.09 -2.65 5.18
CA VAL A 30 -10.56 -2.50 3.79
C VAL A 30 -9.43 -2.89 2.85
N LEU A 31 -9.78 -3.72 1.87
CA LEU A 31 -8.93 -4.01 0.74
C LEU A 31 -9.26 -3.06 -0.41
N VAL A 32 -8.25 -2.31 -0.85
CA VAL A 32 -8.37 -1.33 -1.93
C VAL A 32 -7.50 -1.75 -3.11
N LYS A 33 -8.11 -1.83 -4.29
CA LYS A 33 -7.37 -1.96 -5.54
C LYS A 33 -6.84 -0.59 -5.96
N ILE A 34 -5.53 -0.40 -5.81
CA ILE A 34 -4.85 0.87 -6.09
C ILE A 34 -4.78 1.11 -7.60
N ALA A 35 -5.34 2.23 -8.05
CA ALA A 35 -5.27 2.67 -9.44
C ALA A 35 -4.03 3.53 -9.70
N ALA A 36 -3.64 4.37 -8.73
CA ALA A 36 -2.44 5.19 -8.79
C ALA A 36 -1.96 5.53 -7.38
N ALA A 37 -0.67 5.80 -7.23
CA ALA A 37 -0.09 6.33 -6.00
C ALA A 37 0.94 7.42 -6.33
N GLY A 38 0.90 8.53 -5.59
CA GLY A 38 1.95 9.56 -5.64
C GLY A 38 3.26 9.07 -5.00
N MET A 39 4.38 9.62 -5.47
CA MET A 39 5.66 9.51 -4.78
C MET A 39 6.00 10.83 -4.11
N CYS A 40 6.16 10.80 -2.80
CA CYS A 40 6.47 11.96 -1.98
C CYS A 40 7.88 11.86 -1.39
N HIS A 41 8.46 13.00 -1.02
CA HIS A 41 9.75 13.06 -0.35
C HIS A 41 9.78 12.26 0.96
N THR A 42 8.64 12.11 1.63
CA THR A 42 8.53 11.29 2.84
C THR A 42 8.81 9.81 2.56
N ASP A 43 8.44 9.28 1.39
CA ASP A 43 8.73 7.89 1.04
C ASP A 43 10.24 7.66 0.93
N LEU A 44 10.98 8.63 0.38
CA LEU A 44 12.45 8.60 0.32
C LEU A 44 13.07 8.74 1.71
N THR A 45 12.53 9.62 2.54
CA THR A 45 12.97 9.81 3.94
C THR A 45 12.83 8.52 4.76
N VAL A 46 11.75 7.75 4.54
CA VAL A 46 11.53 6.44 5.18
C VAL A 46 12.47 5.36 4.60
N ARG A 47 12.64 5.33 3.27
CA ARG A 47 13.62 4.44 2.60
C ARG A 47 15.03 4.63 3.16
N ASP A 48 15.43 5.88 3.38
CA ASP A 48 16.75 6.24 3.89
C ASP A 48 16.85 6.08 5.42
N GLN A 49 15.76 5.62 6.07
CA GLN A 49 15.64 5.34 7.50
C GLN A 49 15.86 6.55 8.41
N HIS A 50 15.61 7.76 7.90
CA HIS A 50 15.50 8.95 8.75
C HIS A 50 14.22 8.93 9.59
N PHE A 51 13.17 8.26 9.08
CA PHE A 51 12.03 7.82 9.86
C PHE A 51 12.06 6.29 9.95
N PRO A 52 12.49 5.71 11.10
CA PRO A 52 12.74 4.29 11.20
C PRO A 52 11.44 3.50 11.04
N THR A 53 11.38 2.74 9.94
CA THR A 53 10.29 1.81 9.61
C THR A 53 10.93 0.44 9.41
N PRO A 54 10.39 -0.63 10.01
CA PRO A 54 10.93 -1.98 9.82
C PRO A 54 11.03 -2.35 8.34
N LEU A 55 12.16 -2.95 7.95
CA LEU A 55 12.41 -3.43 6.60
C LEU A 55 12.40 -4.97 6.58
N PRO A 56 11.99 -5.62 5.46
CA PRO A 56 11.58 -5.01 4.19
C PRO A 56 10.23 -4.30 4.29
N ALA A 57 10.05 -3.24 3.49
CA ALA A 57 8.84 -2.42 3.53
C ALA A 57 8.31 -2.09 2.14
N VAL A 58 6.98 -2.03 2.04
CA VAL A 58 6.24 -1.42 0.93
C VAL A 58 5.80 -0.04 1.38
N LEU A 59 6.30 1.01 0.73
CA LEU A 59 6.02 2.41 1.08
C LEU A 59 4.88 2.98 0.23
N GLY A 60 4.66 4.31 0.28
CA GLY A 60 3.59 4.97 -0.46
C GLY A 60 2.38 5.27 0.43
N HIS A 61 2.12 6.57 0.64
CA HIS A 61 1.04 7.05 1.50
C HIS A 61 0.04 7.95 0.77
N GLU A 62 0.17 8.08 -0.55
CA GLU A 62 -0.65 8.93 -1.42
C GLU A 62 -1.40 8.10 -2.49
N GLY A 63 -2.01 7.00 -2.07
CA GLY A 63 -2.75 6.08 -2.96
C GLY A 63 -4.19 6.51 -3.23
N ALA A 64 -4.67 6.26 -4.45
CA ALA A 64 -6.06 6.36 -4.85
C ALA A 64 -6.48 5.08 -5.61
N GLY A 65 -7.69 4.61 -5.32
CA GLY A 65 -8.17 3.33 -5.86
C GLY A 65 -9.65 3.09 -5.59
N VAL A 66 -10.08 1.86 -5.84
CA VAL A 66 -11.47 1.40 -5.63
C VAL A 66 -11.47 0.36 -4.52
N VAL A 67 -12.47 0.44 -3.63
CA VAL A 67 -12.68 -0.60 -2.61
C VAL A 67 -13.04 -1.91 -3.29
N GLU A 68 -12.23 -2.94 -3.08
CA GLU A 68 -12.45 -4.27 -3.63
C GLU A 68 -13.18 -5.17 -2.63
N ARG A 69 -12.86 -5.05 -1.34
CA ARG A 69 -13.53 -5.79 -0.25
C ARG A 69 -13.46 -5.02 1.07
N VAL A 70 -14.45 -5.21 1.92
CA VAL A 70 -14.47 -4.73 3.30
C VAL A 70 -14.51 -5.92 4.25
N GLY A 71 -13.78 -5.83 5.36
CA GLY A 71 -13.90 -6.77 6.47
C GLY A 71 -15.22 -6.58 7.22
N LEU A 72 -15.53 -7.53 8.11
CA LEU A 72 -16.72 -7.41 8.96
C LEU A 72 -16.61 -6.18 9.86
N ASP A 73 -17.76 -5.63 10.23
CA ASP A 73 -17.88 -4.45 11.10
C ASP A 73 -17.14 -3.20 10.62
N TYR A 74 -16.75 -3.14 9.33
CA TYR A 74 -16.24 -1.91 8.74
C TYR A 74 -17.34 -0.84 8.71
N VAL A 75 -17.12 0.25 9.43
CA VAL A 75 -17.98 1.42 9.44
C VAL A 75 -17.23 2.60 8.84
N SER A 76 -17.74 3.14 7.74
CA SER A 76 -17.22 4.39 7.20
C SER A 76 -18.00 5.60 7.67
N ALA A 77 -17.29 6.68 7.97
CA ALA A 77 -17.87 8.01 8.17
C ALA A 77 -18.41 8.64 6.87
N SER A 78 -18.14 8.03 5.71
CA SER A 78 -18.66 8.47 4.41
C SER A 78 -18.81 7.29 3.44
N PRO A 79 -19.90 7.20 2.67
CA PRO A 79 -20.04 6.18 1.63
C PRO A 79 -18.99 6.30 0.51
N PHE A 80 -18.23 7.41 0.45
CA PHE A 80 -17.24 7.68 -0.58
C PHE A 80 -15.82 7.89 -0.06
N ARG A 81 -15.57 7.77 1.25
CA ARG A 81 -14.22 7.89 1.81
C ARG A 81 -13.88 6.66 2.62
N VAL A 82 -12.74 6.07 2.30
CA VAL A 82 -12.09 5.08 3.16
C VAL A 82 -10.87 5.78 3.76
N PRO A 83 -10.77 5.91 5.10
CA PRO A 83 -9.54 6.39 5.71
C PRO A 83 -8.44 5.37 5.41
N ILE A 84 -7.36 5.83 4.78
CA ILE A 84 -6.19 5.03 4.45
C ILE A 84 -5.38 4.82 5.74
N ALA A 85 -5.83 3.92 6.62
CA ALA A 85 -5.06 3.49 7.78
C ALA A 85 -4.47 2.11 7.47
N ARG A 86 -3.12 2.02 7.44
CA ARG A 86 -2.30 0.86 7.02
C ARG A 86 -2.29 0.52 5.52
N LEU A 87 -2.04 1.49 4.65
CA LEU A 87 -1.63 1.15 3.29
C LEU A 87 -0.16 0.72 3.29
N ALA A 88 0.09 -0.59 3.21
CA ALA A 88 1.26 -1.07 2.50
C ALA A 88 0.91 -0.93 1.02
N ALA A 89 1.44 0.07 0.31
CA ALA A 89 0.99 0.34 -1.06
C ALA A 89 1.47 -0.74 -2.04
N ALA A 90 0.68 -1.79 -2.19
CA ALA A 90 0.77 -2.66 -3.34
C ALA A 90 0.19 -1.90 -4.56
N GLN A 91 1.04 -1.51 -5.49
CA GLN A 91 0.64 -0.94 -6.77
C GLN A 91 0.22 -2.10 -7.68
N SER A 92 -1.06 -2.27 -7.98
CA SER A 92 -1.42 -3.13 -9.11
C SER A 92 -0.95 -2.45 -10.39
N ALA A 93 0.26 -2.77 -10.84
CA ALA A 93 0.67 -2.51 -12.21
C ALA A 93 -0.35 -3.22 -13.09
N LEU A 94 -1.12 -2.46 -13.88
CA LEU A 94 -1.74 -3.02 -15.06
C LEU A 94 -0.60 -3.68 -15.84
N ALA A 95 -0.64 -5.01 -15.97
CA ALA A 95 0.20 -5.72 -16.90
C ALA A 95 0.02 -5.01 -18.25
N ALA A 96 1.03 -4.24 -18.65
CA ALA A 96 1.16 -3.77 -20.00
C ALA A 96 1.44 -5.00 -20.85
N THR A 97 0.38 -5.60 -21.38
CA THR A 97 0.42 -6.36 -22.63
C THR A 97 0.50 -5.40 -23.80
#